data_AF-A0A958FH30-F1
#
_entry.id   AF-A0A958FH30-F1
#
_cell.length_a   1.000
_cell.length_b   1.000
_cell.length_c   1.000
_cell.angle_alpha   90.00
_cell.angle_beta   90.00
_cell.angle_gamma   90.00
#
_symmetry.space_group_name_H-M   'P 1'
#
loop_
_entity.id
_entity.type
_entity.pdbx_description
1 polymer ?
#
loop_
_entity_poly.entity_id
_entity_poly.type
_entity_poly.pdbx_seq_one_letter_code
_entity_poly.pdbx_strand_id
1 'polypeptide(L)'
;YPNPVRPDADVSRVTFLNLPAEARVEIFSSNGLHLATVEAAGGGNVAFWDLTNHQGDPVGSGVYIYRIVSEERSEMGKIMVIR
;
A
#
# COMPACT_ATOMS: atom_id res chain seq x y z
N TYR A 1 -8.18 -0.22 2.81
CA TYR A 1 -9.01 -1.44 2.94
C TYR A 1 -8.93 -2.23 1.63
N PRO A 2 -9.30 -3.52 1.61
CA PRO A 2 -9.58 -4.38 2.77
C PRO A 2 -8.32 -4.74 3.57
N ASN A 3 -8.49 -5.17 4.82
CA ASN A 3 -7.44 -5.79 5.64
C ASN A 3 -8.12 -6.80 6.59
N PRO A 4 -7.92 -8.12 6.44
CA PRO A 4 -7.04 -8.78 5.48
C PRO A 4 -7.47 -8.62 4.01
N VAL A 5 -6.50 -8.62 3.10
CA VAL A 5 -6.69 -8.66 1.66
C VAL A 5 -6.66 -10.11 1.21
N ARG A 6 -7.70 -10.55 0.50
CA ARG A 6 -7.75 -11.85 -0.16
C ARG A 6 -7.78 -11.62 -1.66
N PRO A 7 -6.63 -11.70 -2.36
CA PRO A 7 -6.61 -11.41 -3.78
C PRO A 7 -7.42 -12.46 -4.56
N ASP A 8 -8.57 -12.06 -5.09
CA ASP A 8 -9.47 -12.88 -5.90
C ASP A 8 -9.93 -12.07 -7.13
N ALA A 9 -10.99 -12.51 -7.82
CA ALA A 9 -11.50 -11.81 -8.99
C ALA A 9 -12.03 -10.40 -8.66
N ASP A 10 -12.46 -10.17 -7.42
CA ASP A 10 -13.14 -8.94 -6.99
C ASP A 10 -12.19 -7.98 -6.24
N VAL A 11 -11.12 -8.50 -5.64
CA VAL A 11 -10.13 -7.72 -4.89
C VAL A 11 -8.73 -7.92 -5.47
N SER A 12 -8.25 -6.94 -6.25
CA SER A 12 -6.91 -6.98 -6.84
C SER A 12 -5.93 -5.93 -6.29
N ARG A 13 -6.41 -5.01 -5.44
CA ARG A 13 -5.62 -3.89 -4.93
C ARG A 13 -6.01 -3.46 -3.53
N VAL A 14 -5.09 -2.77 -2.86
CA VAL A 14 -5.34 -2.04 -1.61
C VAL A 14 -5.58 -0.57 -1.93
N THR A 15 -6.65 -0.03 -1.37
CA THR A 15 -6.97 1.40 -1.46
C THR A 15 -6.60 2.10 -0.16
N PHE A 16 -5.83 3.18 -0.29
CA PHE A 16 -5.54 4.15 0.77
C PHE A 16 -6.42 5.38 0.53
N LEU A 17 -7.30 5.71 1.47
CA LEU A 17 -8.18 6.89 1.42
C LEU A 17 -7.72 7.96 2.40
N ASN A 18 -8.24 9.18 2.21
CA ASN A 18 -8.01 10.33 3.08
C ASN A 18 -6.52 10.64 3.28
N LEU A 19 -5.73 10.42 2.22
CA LEU A 19 -4.33 10.81 2.22
C LEU A 19 -4.23 12.35 2.29
N PRO A 20 -3.29 12.89 3.08
CA PRO A 20 -2.94 14.29 3.01
C PRO A 20 -2.52 14.70 1.59
N ALA A 21 -2.58 16.00 1.28
CA ALA A 21 -2.06 16.53 0.02
C ALA A 21 -0.58 16.14 -0.12
N GLU A 22 -0.18 15.76 -1.34
CA GLU A 22 1.19 15.35 -1.69
C GLU A 22 1.73 14.17 -0.86
N ALA A 23 0.85 13.39 -0.22
CA ALA A 23 1.29 12.22 0.52
C ALA A 23 1.69 11.08 -0.41
N ARG A 24 2.77 10.39 -0.04
CA ARG A 24 3.17 9.11 -0.63
C ARG A 24 2.99 7.98 0.36
N VAL A 25 2.70 6.80 -0.15
CA VAL A 25 2.59 5.57 0.63
C VAL A 25 3.75 4.64 0.25
N GLU A 26 4.64 4.42 1.21
CA GLU A 26 5.74 3.47 1.09
C GLU A 26 5.28 2.11 1.61
N ILE A 27 5.52 1.04 0.87
CA ILE A 27 5.17 -0.32 1.25
C ILE A 27 6.44 -1.13 1.48
N PHE A 28 6.46 -1.90 2.57
CA PHE A 28 7.56 -2.73 3.00
C PHE A 28 7.07 -4.16 3.31
N SER A 29 7.98 -5.12 3.14
CA SER A 29 7.80 -6.47 3.68
C SER A 29 7.91 -6.49 5.22
N SER A 30 7.61 -7.64 5.83
CA SER A 30 7.80 -7.85 7.27
C SER A 30 9.26 -7.78 7.73
N ASN A 31 10.24 -7.98 6.84
CA ASN A 31 11.67 -7.83 7.14
C ASN A 31 12.22 -6.43 6.84
N GLY A 32 11.36 -5.47 6.48
CA GLY A 32 11.74 -4.07 6.23
C GLY A 32 12.26 -3.79 4.83
N LEU A 33 12.19 -4.75 3.90
CA LEU A 33 12.52 -4.49 2.49
C LEU A 33 11.46 -3.58 1.87
N HIS A 34 11.90 -2.48 1.25
CA HIS A 34 11.02 -1.58 0.52
C HIS A 34 10.55 -2.23 -0.78
N LEU A 35 9.24 -2.38 -0.94
CA LEU A 35 8.61 -3.12 -2.03
C LEU A 35 7.95 -2.23 -3.08
N ALA A 36 7.34 -1.12 -2.69
CA ALA A 36 6.65 -0.23 -3.61
C ALA A 36 6.50 1.17 -2.99
N THR A 37 6.42 2.21 -3.82
CA THR A 37 5.92 3.53 -3.42
C THR A 37 4.74 3.86 -4.31
N VAL A 38 3.62 4.25 -3.73
CA VAL A 38 2.42 4.66 -4.47
C VAL A 38 2.02 6.07 -4.02
N GLU A 39 1.64 6.90 -4.99
CA GLU A 39 1.25 8.28 -4.76
C GLU A 39 -0.24 8.47 -5.03
N ALA A 40 -0.81 9.53 -4.49
CA ALA A 40 -2.20 9.84 -4.75
C ALA A 40 -2.42 10.19 -6.24
N ALA A 41 -3.37 9.53 -6.88
CA ALA A 41 -3.64 9.72 -8.30
C ALA A 41 -4.02 11.19 -8.57
N GLY A 42 -3.28 11.86 -9.46
CA GLY A 42 -3.56 13.23 -9.87
C GLY A 42 -3.47 14.29 -8.74
N GLY A 43 -2.69 14.03 -7.69
CA GLY A 43 -2.59 14.93 -6.53
C GLY A 43 -3.82 14.90 -5.62
N GLY A 44 -4.67 13.87 -5.74
CA GLY A 44 -5.84 13.68 -4.89
C GLY A 44 -5.51 13.17 -3.48
N ASN A 45 -6.50 12.55 -2.83
CA ASN A 45 -6.39 11.98 -1.49
C ASN A 45 -6.51 10.44 -1.48
N VAL A 46 -6.37 9.81 -2.65
CA VAL A 46 -6.51 8.35 -2.82
C VAL A 46 -5.32 7.79 -3.59
N ALA A 47 -4.70 6.74 -3.04
CA ALA A 47 -3.66 5.96 -3.71
C ALA A 47 -4.04 4.47 -3.73
N PHE A 48 -3.50 3.75 -4.71
CA PHE A 48 -3.74 2.34 -4.92
C PHE A 48 -2.43 1.58 -4.95
N TRP A 49 -2.40 0.43 -4.28
CA TRP A 49 -1.31 -0.53 -4.41
C TRP A 49 -1.86 -1.84 -4.97
N ASP A 50 -1.42 -2.21 -6.18
CA ASP A 50 -1.87 -3.41 -6.90
C ASP A 50 -1.22 -4.71 -6.39
N LEU A 51 -0.72 -4.71 -5.15
CA LEU A 51 -0.10 -5.87 -4.50
C LEU A 51 1.11 -6.41 -5.27
N THR A 52 1.90 -5.50 -5.85
CA THR A 52 3.13 -5.81 -6.61
C THR A 52 4.34 -5.12 -5.98
N ASN A 53 5.53 -5.65 -6.27
CA ASN A 53 6.79 -4.98 -5.94
C ASN A 53 7.16 -3.94 -7.04
N HIS A 54 8.31 -3.28 -6.88
CA HIS A 54 8.86 -2.31 -7.84
C HIS A 54 9.14 -2.89 -9.24
N GLN A 55 9.25 -4.21 -9.38
CA GLN A 55 9.42 -4.90 -10.66
C GLN A 55 8.08 -5.28 -11.32
N GLY A 56 6.96 -5.01 -10.63
CA GLY A 56 5.63 -5.44 -11.07
C GLY A 56 5.29 -6.88 -10.70
N ASP A 57 6.17 -7.59 -9.99
CA ASP A 57 5.89 -8.97 -9.58
C ASP A 57 4.87 -8.99 -8.42
N PRO A 58 3.87 -9.89 -8.45
CA PRO A 58 2.91 -10.04 -7.36
C PRO A 58 3.60 -10.41 -6.04
N VAL A 59 3.17 -9.79 -4.95
CA VAL A 59 3.63 -10.17 -3.61
C VAL A 59 2.89 -11.43 -3.11
N GLY A 60 3.57 -12.22 -2.28
CA GLY A 60 3.01 -13.45 -1.70
C GLY A 60 2.08 -13.19 -0.50
N SER A 61 1.55 -14.27 0.09
CA SER A 61 0.84 -14.21 1.37
C SER A 61 1.78 -13.74 2.48
N GLY A 62 1.32 -12.85 3.35
CA GLY A 62 2.14 -12.32 4.44
C GLY A 62 1.67 -10.98 4.98
N VAL A 63 2.40 -10.49 5.99
CA VAL A 63 2.20 -9.15 6.55
C VAL A 63 3.11 -8.16 5.85
N TYR A 64 2.52 -7.08 5.38
CA TYR A 64 3.19 -5.94 4.79
C TYR A 64 2.97 -4.72 5.66
N ILE A 65 3.99 -3.86 5.74
CA ILE A 65 3.94 -2.62 6.50
C ILE A 65 3.80 -1.50 5.48
N TYR A 66 2.91 -0.55 5.72
CA TYR A 66 2.84 0.67 4.92
C TYR A 66 3.14 1.88 5.79
N ARG A 67 3.71 2.91 5.17
CA ARG A 67 3.97 4.20 5.78
C ARG A 67 3.45 5.30 4.87
N ILE A 68 2.51 6.08 5.38
CA ILE A 68 2.04 7.31 4.75
C ILE A 68 2.98 8.43 5.19
N VAL A 69 3.52 9.17 4.23
CA VAL A 69 4.46 10.27 4.45
C VAL A 69 3.95 11.51 3.72
N SER A 70 3.72 12.59 4.46
CA SER A 70 3.53 13.95 3.94
C SER A 70 4.37 14.93 4.77
N GLU A 71 4.36 16.22 4.41
CA GLU A 71 5.10 17.26 5.14
C GLU A 71 4.65 17.39 6.60
N GLU A 72 3.35 17.26 6.85
CA GLU A 72 2.75 17.46 8.18
C GLU A 72 2.53 16.16 8.96
N ARG A 73 2.49 14.99 8.29
CA ARG A 73 2.02 13.73 8.90
C ARG A 73 2.84 12.54 8.45
N SER A 74 3.20 11.69 9.42
CA SER A 74 3.66 10.32 9.15
C SER A 74 2.82 9.32 9.91
N GLU A 75 2.20 8.40 9.19
CA GLU A 75 1.42 7.30 9.76
C GLU A 75 1.94 5.96 9.28
N MET A 76 1.81 4.94 10.11
CA MET A 76 2.19 3.57 9.77
C MET A 76 1.04 2.62 10.04
N GLY A 77 0.93 1.58 9.23
CA GLY A 77 -0.01 0.51 9.44
C GLY A 77 0.48 -0.80 8.85
N LYS A 78 -0.36 -1.83 8.97
CA LYS A 78 -0.07 -3.18 8.50
C LYS A 78 -1.21 -3.67 7.62
N ILE A 79 -0.86 -4.45 6.61
CA ILE A 79 -1.80 -5.11 5.71
C ILE A 79 -1.45 -6.60 5.73
N MET A 80 -2.44 -7.46 5.98
CA MET A 80 -2.31 -8.89 5.78
C MET A 80 -2.79 -9.25 4.37
N VAL A 81 -1.98 -9.96 3.60
CA VAL A 81 -2.37 -10.54 2.30
C VAL A 81 -2.48 -12.06 2.44
N ILE A 82 -3.58 -12.64 1.97
CA ILE A 82 -3.84 -14.08 1.99
C ILE A 82 -4.22 -14.52 0.58
N ARG A 83 -3.34 -15.25 -0.10
CA ARG A 83 -3.62 -15.99 -1.34
C ARG A 83 -4.02 -17.43 -1.05
#